data_AF-A0A183F9Q0-F1
#
_entry.id   AF-A0A183F9Q0-F1
#
_cell.length_a   1.000
_cell.length_b   1.000
_cell.length_c   1.000
_cell.angle_alpha   90.00
_cell.angle_beta   90.00
_cell.angle_gamma   90.00
#
_symmetry.space_group_name_H-M   'P 1'
#
loop_
_entity.id
_entity.type
_entity.pdbx_description
1 polymer ?
#
loop_
_entity_poly.entity_id
_entity_poly.type
_entity_poly.pdbx_seq_one_letter_code
_entity_poly.pdbx_strand_id
1 'polypeptide(L)' 'MRAPILLFALVSLIKADRTLVLVECLSARETHSLFFRALQDRGHQLLFRTADDSSLSLFKFGERSFDNLIVFAPSVEGI' A
#
# COMPACT_ATOMS: atom_id res chain seq x y z
N MET A 1 5.61 15.77 -35.12
CA MET A 1 4.76 16.18 -33.98
C MET A 1 4.14 15.00 -33.20
N ARG A 2 4.78 13.81 -33.15
CA ARG A 2 4.26 12.61 -32.46
C ARG A 2 5.08 12.19 -31.22
N ALA A 3 6.29 12.74 -31.07
CA ALA A 3 7.19 12.46 -29.94
C ALA A 3 6.63 12.81 -28.54
N PRO A 4 5.89 13.93 -28.32
CA PRO A 4 5.43 14.26 -26.97
C PRO A 4 4.30 13.33 -26.49
N ILE A 5 3.55 12.72 -27.41
CA ILE A 5 2.44 11.80 -27.09
C ILE A 5 2.98 10.46 -26.57
N LEU A 6 4.07 9.97 -27.16
CA LEU A 6 4.75 8.74 -26.72
C LEU A 6 5.39 8.90 -25.34
N LEU A 7 5.95 10.08 -25.02
CA LEU A 7 6.54 10.36 -23.71
C LEU A 7 5.48 10.39 -22.60
N PHE A 8 4.30 10.96 -22.90
CA PHE A 8 3.20 11.03 -21.94
C PHE A 8 2.58 9.64 -21.66
N ALA A 9 2.46 8.78 -22.67
CA ALA A 9 1.98 7.41 -22.50
C ALA A 9 2.92 6.55 -21.65
N LEU A 10 4.24 6.76 -21.75
CA LEU A 10 5.23 6.04 -20.94
C LEU A 10 5.11 6.40 -19.44
N VAL A 11 4.81 7.66 -19.14
CA VAL A 11 4.60 8.14 -17.76
C VAL A 11 3.35 7.52 -17.12
N SER A 12 2.28 7.31 -17.89
CA SER A 12 1.06 6.66 -17.36
C SER A 12 1.25 5.20 -16.95
N LEU A 13 2.31 4.53 -17.46
CA LEU A 13 2.63 3.15 -17.06
C LEU A 13 3.27 3.09 -15.66
N ILE A 14 3.81 4.20 -15.16
CA ILE A 14 4.41 4.30 -13.83
C ILE A 14 3.31 4.65 -12.82
N LYS A 15 2.32 3.78 -12.69
CA LYS A 15 1.29 3.92 -11.65
C LYS A 15 1.87 3.38 -10.34
N ALA A 16 1.99 4.26 -9.34
CA ALA A 16 2.39 3.86 -8.00
C ALA A 16 1.21 3.17 -7.30
N ASP A 17 1.34 1.87 -7.04
CA ASP A 17 0.32 1.04 -6.43
C ASP A 17 0.13 1.40 -4.95
N ARG A 18 -1.11 1.71 -4.55
CA ARG A 18 -1.43 2.05 -3.16
C ARG A 18 -1.57 0.77 -2.36
N THR A 19 -0.68 0.59 -1.39
CA THR A 19 -0.59 -0.64 -0.60
C THR A 19 -0.91 -0.31 0.85
N LEU A 20 -1.96 -0.93 1.38
CA LEU A 20 -2.30 -0.82 2.79
C LEU A 20 -1.56 -1.90 3.57
N VAL A 21 -0.84 -1.51 4.61
CA VAL A 21 -0.14 -2.40 5.52
C VAL A 21 -0.82 -2.33 6.88
N LEU A 22 -1.52 -3.40 7.23
CA LEU A 22 -2.08 -3.60 8.55
C LEU A 22 -1.01 -4.19 9.47
N VAL A 23 -0.76 -3.53 10.59
CA VAL A 23 0.17 -3.96 11.62
C VAL A 23 -0.53 -4.04 12.97
N GLU A 24 -0.09 -4.94 13.84
CA GLU A 24 -0.56 -4.96 15.24
C GLU A 24 -0.09 -3.78 16.06
N CYS A 25 1.18 -3.43 15.88
CA CYS A 25 1.81 -2.33 16.57
C CYS A 25 2.64 -1.55 15.57
N LEU A 26 2.63 -0.21 15.68
CA LEU A 26 3.43 0.64 14.81
C LEU A 26 4.93 0.33 14.90
N SER A 27 5.40 -0.26 16.00
CA SER A 27 6.77 -0.78 16.17
C SER A 27 7.14 -1.89 15.18
N ALA A 28 6.15 -2.59 14.60
CA ALA A 28 6.39 -3.60 13.56
C ALA A 28 6.99 -2.98 12.29
N ARG A 29 6.74 -1.69 12.02
CA ARG A 29 7.34 -0.94 10.92
C ARG A 29 8.87 -0.89 11.02
N GLU A 30 9.39 -0.75 12.23
CA GLU A 30 10.83 -0.64 12.47
C GLU A 30 11.50 -2.01 12.37
N THR A 31 10.86 -3.03 12.95
CA THR A 31 11.36 -4.42 12.96
C THR A 31 11.43 -5.02 11.55
N HIS A 32 10.45 -4.71 10.69
CA HIS A 32 10.40 -5.20 9.29
C HIS A 32 10.75 -4.11 8.27
N SER A 33 11.49 -3.09 8.69
CA SER A 33 11.84 -1.91 7.88
C SER A 33 12.49 -2.26 6.55
N LEU A 34 13.31 -3.32 6.50
CA LEU A 34 14.00 -3.77 5.29
C LEU A 34 13.02 -4.28 4.22
N PHE A 35 11.98 -5.00 4.63
CA PHE A 35 10.90 -5.45 3.75
C PHE A 35 10.09 -4.29 3.19
N PHE A 36 9.67 -3.37 4.06
CA PHE A 36 8.88 -2.20 3.65
C PHE A 36 9.67 -1.26 2.75
N ARG A 37 10.97 -1.09 3.02
CA ARG A 37 11.86 -0.31 2.18
C ARG A 37 12.00 -0.93 0.79
N ALA A 38 12.16 -2.24 0.69
CA ALA A 38 12.20 -2.93 -0.60
C ALA A 38 10.89 -2.75 -1.41
N LEU A 39 9.74 -2.64 -0.77
CA LEU A 39 8.47 -2.33 -1.45
C LEU A 39 8.41 -0.86 -1.90
N GLN A 40 8.86 0.08 -1.08
CA GLN A 40 8.93 1.49 -1.45
C GLN A 40 9.91 1.74 -2.60
N ASP A 41 11.05 1.06 -2.61
CA ASP A 41 12.06 1.14 -3.66
C ASP A 41 11.53 0.63 -5.02
N ARG A 42 10.53 -0.26 -5.01
CA ARG A 42 9.81 -0.71 -6.21
C ARG A 42 8.69 0.24 -6.65
N GLY A 43 8.46 1.33 -5.92
CA GLY A 43 7.44 2.34 -6.24
C GLY A 43 6.08 2.13 -5.57
N HIS A 44 5.94 1.19 -4.62
CA HIS A 44 4.69 1.02 -3.87
C HIS A 44 4.51 2.12 -2.82
N GLN A 45 3.31 2.71 -2.76
CA GLN A 45 2.94 3.66 -1.72
C GLN A 45 2.38 2.90 -0.52
N LEU A 46 3.19 2.70 0.51
CA LEU A 46 2.79 2.01 1.72
C LEU A 46 2.04 2.95 2.69
N LEU A 47 0.83 2.57 3.09
CA LEU A 47 0.09 3.20 4.18
C LEU A 47 0.04 2.25 5.37
N PHE A 48 0.63 2.64 6.50
CA PHE A 48 0.61 1.85 7.72
C PHE A 48 -0.60 2.20 8.58
N ARG A 49 -1.33 1.17 9.02
CA ARG A 49 -2.49 1.29 9.89
C ARG A 49 -2.55 0.13 10.87
N THR A 50 -3.15 0.37 12.03
CA THR A 50 -3.34 -0.68 13.04
C THR A 50 -4.55 -1.55 12.66
N ALA A 51 -4.49 -2.85 12.92
CA ALA A 51 -5.63 -3.75 12.67
C ALA A 51 -6.89 -3.36 13.46
N ASP A 52 -6.72 -2.76 14.64
CA ASP A 52 -7.82 -2.24 15.48
C ASP A 52 -8.37 -0.87 15.06
N ASP A 53 -7.84 -0.25 14.00
CA ASP A 53 -8.29 1.07 13.56
C ASP A 53 -9.66 0.98 12.86
N SER A 54 -10.71 1.37 13.58
CA SER A 54 -12.09 1.40 13.07
C SER A 54 -12.35 2.44 11.97
N SER A 55 -11.40 3.36 11.73
CA SER A 55 -11.46 4.29 10.58
C SER A 55 -10.99 3.65 9.28
N LEU A 56 -10.45 2.43 9.34
CA LEU A 56 -9.94 1.71 8.19
C LEU A 56 -11.08 1.16 7.33
N SER A 57 -11.28 1.76 6.16
CA SER A 57 -12.23 1.26 5.18
C SER A 57 -11.49 0.75 3.95
N LEU A 58 -11.41 -0.58 3.80
CA LEU A 58 -10.89 -1.23 2.57
C LEU A 58 -11.75 -0.89 1.35
N PHE A 59 -13.05 -0.70 1.59
CA PHE A 59 -14.04 -0.30 0.61
C PHE A 59 -14.67 1.02 1.05
N LYS A 60 -14.56 2.04 0.22
CA LYS A 60 -15.24 3.32 0.44
C LYS A 60 -16.22 3.53 -0.70
N PHE A 61 -17.51 3.66 -0.38
CA PHE A 61 -18.58 3.81 -1.38
C PHE A 61 -18.61 2.70 -2.45
N GLY A 62 -18.23 1.46 -2.10
CA GLY A 62 -18.20 0.33 -3.03
C GLY A 62 -16.93 0.22 -3.88
N GLU A 63 -15.98 1.15 -3.75
CA GLU A 63 -14.70 1.11 -4.47
C GLU A 63 -13.54 0.74 -3.54
N ARG A 64 -12.60 -0.06 -4.06
CA ARG A 64 -11.38 -0.45 -3.34
C ARG A 64 -10.47 0.76 -3.20
N SER A 65 -10.19 1.16 -1.96
CA SER A 65 -9.35 2.33 -1.70
C SER A 65 -7.85 2.04 -1.89
N PHE A 66 -7.47 0.76 -1.90
CA PHE A 66 -6.10 0.29 -2.05
C PHE A 66 -6.04 -0.83 -3.09
N ASP A 67 -4.94 -0.84 -3.84
CA ASP A 67 -4.67 -1.84 -4.87
C ASP A 67 -4.06 -3.11 -4.25
N ASN A 68 -3.29 -2.97 -3.16
CA ASN A 68 -2.70 -4.09 -2.42
C ASN A 68 -3.00 -4.01 -0.91
N LEU A 69 -3.06 -5.17 -0.26
CA LEU A 69 -3.23 -5.32 1.18
C LEU A 69 -2.16 -6.27 1.74
N ILE A 70 -1.45 -5.84 2.77
CA ILE A 70 -0.45 -6.63 3.50
C ILE A 70 -0.87 -6.68 4.96
N VAL A 71 -0.96 -7.88 5.54
CA VAL A 71 -1.39 -8.07 6.92
C VAL A 71 -0.23 -8.65 7.74
N PHE A 72 0.25 -7.88 8.70
CA PHE A 72 1.25 -8.25 9.71
C PHE A 72 0.61 -8.14 11.10
N ALA A 73 -0.44 -8.93 11.29
CA ALA A 73 -1.20 -9.01 12.53
C ALA A 73 -1.52 -10.48 12.88
N PRO A 74 -0.51 -11.27 13.29
CA PRO A 74 -0.66 -12.71 13.56
C PRO A 74 -1.53 -13.05 14.79
N SER A 75 -1.67 -12.13 15.74
CA SER A 75 -2.43 -12.19 16.99
C SER A 75 -3.89 -11.74 16.85
N VAL A 76 -4.31 -11.22 15.69
CA VAL A 76 -5.72 -10.94 15.42
C VAL A 76 -6.44 -12.27 15.18
N GLU A 77 -7.18 -12.74 16.18
CA GLU A 77 -8.10 -13.86 16.04
C GLU A 77 -9.28 -13.45 15.13
N GLY A 78 -9.43 -14.14 14.01
CA GLY A 78 -10.58 -14.01 13.10
C GLY A 78 -10.23 -13.39 11.75
N ILE A 79 -9.56 -14.17 10.90
CA ILE A 79 -9.75 -14.12 9.44
C ILE A 79 -10.79 -15.16 9.03
#